data_AF-A0A8H7NIF1-F1
#
_entry.id   AF-A0A8H7NIF1-F1
#
_cell.length_a   1.000
_cell.length_b   1.000
_cell.length_c   1.000
_cell.angle_alpha   90.00
_cell.angle_beta   90.00
_cell.angle_gamma   90.00
#
_symmetry.space_group_name_H-M   'P 1'
#
loop_
_entity.id
_entity.type
_entity.pdbx_description
1 polymer ?
#
loop_
_entity_poly.entity_id
_entity_poly.type
_entity_poly.pdbx_seq_one_letter_code
_entity_poly.pdbx_strand_id
1 'polypeptide(L)'
;MVVLLVMRFHTRIRISGLGMDDYLCALAAVGIVAYVALCLSAIELSGGRHLWDIPLAKLTPTYVRLCNILANVYMVTAMLIKIALLIQYRRIFHPSPVANLLLWFGIVSTALIYIICMCILLAYCVPRPEDYPLGGWVSLSYSNRCRMPSAYVVLLSGILGTVIDIYVLTIPLAFLWGLKTTVKRKAGLSAIFLAGSAACIFSIVGVVYRVKMVTADE
;
A
#
# COMPACT_ATOMS: atom_id res chain seq x y z
N MET A 1 6.15 -9.31 -11.09
CA MET A 1 6.65 -9.22 -9.69
C MET A 1 7.34 -10.51 -9.23
N VAL A 2 6.69 -11.67 -9.29
CA VAL A 2 7.26 -12.96 -8.86
C VAL A 2 8.60 -13.26 -9.53
N VAL A 3 8.71 -13.06 -10.85
CA VAL A 3 9.97 -13.22 -11.60
C VAL A 3 11.11 -12.36 -11.04
N LEU A 4 10.85 -11.08 -10.75
CA LEU A 4 11.84 -10.16 -10.18
C LEU A 4 12.25 -10.57 -8.75
N LEU A 5 11.29 -11.09 -7.97
CA LEU A 5 11.57 -11.60 -6.63
C LEU A 5 12.49 -12.83 -6.69
N VAL A 6 12.19 -13.80 -7.57
CA VAL A 6 13.05 -14.97 -7.78
C VAL A 6 14.46 -14.57 -8.22
N MET A 7 14.59 -13.62 -9.16
CA MET A 7 15.89 -13.08 -9.56
C MET A 7 16.63 -12.41 -8.39
N ARG A 8 15.90 -11.67 -7.54
CA ARG A 8 16.47 -11.05 -6.33
C ARG A 8 16.99 -12.11 -5.36
N PHE A 9 16.19 -13.13 -5.04
CA PHE A 9 16.62 -14.21 -4.16
C PHE A 9 17.85 -14.93 -4.73
N HIS A 10 17.85 -15.24 -6.02
CA HIS A 10 18.97 -15.90 -6.68
C HIS A 10 20.28 -15.08 -6.60
N THR A 11 20.21 -13.78 -6.89
CA THR A 11 21.38 -12.89 -6.82
C THR A 11 21.87 -12.71 -5.38
N ARG A 12 20.97 -12.63 -4.40
CA ARG A 12 21.31 -12.42 -2.98
C ARG A 12 21.94 -13.64 -2.33
N ILE A 13 21.43 -14.83 -2.63
CA ILE A 13 22.01 -16.10 -2.16
C ILE A 13 23.44 -16.25 -2.69
N ARG A 14 23.71 -15.83 -3.94
CA ARG A 14 25.05 -15.96 -4.53
C ARG A 14 26.05 -14.89 -4.13
N ILE A 15 25.62 -13.66 -3.84
CA ILE A 15 26.54 -12.50 -3.71
C ILE A 15 26.69 -12.00 -2.27
N SER A 16 25.61 -11.90 -1.48
CA SER A 16 25.62 -11.05 -0.26
C SER A 16 24.89 -11.62 0.95
N GLY A 17 24.34 -12.84 0.85
CA GLY A 17 23.48 -13.43 1.88
C GLY A 17 22.09 -12.75 1.97
N LEU A 18 21.14 -13.49 2.56
CA LEU A 18 19.77 -13.02 2.79
C LEU A 18 19.73 -11.99 3.91
N GLY A 19 19.08 -10.86 3.66
CA GLY A 19 18.80 -9.83 4.67
C GLY A 19 17.35 -9.84 5.11
N MET A 20 17.05 -9.10 6.19
CA MET A 20 15.68 -8.92 6.69
C MET A 20 14.76 -8.25 5.65
N ASP A 21 15.33 -7.44 4.76
CA ASP A 21 14.63 -6.84 3.61
C ASP A 21 14.10 -7.88 2.62
N ASP A 22 14.81 -9.01 2.45
CA ASP A 22 14.42 -10.06 1.51
C ASP A 22 13.19 -10.82 2.01
N TYR A 23 13.11 -11.10 3.32
CA TYR A 23 11.93 -11.71 3.95
C TYR A 23 10.70 -10.79 3.91
N LEU A 24 10.87 -9.50 4.20
CA LEU A 24 9.78 -8.52 4.12
C LEU A 24 9.29 -8.35 2.68
N CYS A 25 10.19 -8.40 1.69
CA CYS A 25 9.83 -8.35 0.28
C CYS A 25 9.06 -9.61 -0.16
N ALA A 26 9.45 -10.80 0.33
CA ALA A 26 8.70 -12.03 0.10
C ALA A 26 7.30 -11.99 0.72
N LEU A 27 7.19 -11.51 1.97
CA LEU A 27 5.90 -11.35 2.63
C LEU A 27 4.99 -10.35 1.89
N ALA A 28 5.56 -9.23 1.44
CA ALA A 28 4.86 -8.27 0.58
C ALA A 28 4.38 -8.90 -0.74
N ALA A 29 5.16 -9.79 -1.35
CA ALA A 29 4.77 -10.48 -2.58
C ALA A 29 3.58 -11.42 -2.36
N VAL A 30 3.57 -12.15 -1.25
CA VAL A 30 2.42 -12.95 -0.84
C VAL A 30 1.20 -12.06 -0.63
N GLY A 31 1.37 -10.90 0.01
CA GLY A 31 0.32 -9.90 0.18
C GLY A 31 -0.26 -9.39 -1.15
N ILE A 32 0.59 -9.09 -2.14
CA ILE A 32 0.14 -8.68 -3.49
C ILE A 32 -0.64 -9.80 -4.17
N VAL A 33 -0.16 -11.04 -4.12
CA VAL A 33 -0.86 -12.18 -4.73
C VAL A 33 -2.22 -12.38 -4.08
N ALA A 34 -2.29 -12.31 -2.75
CA ALA A 34 -3.55 -12.37 -2.01
C ALA A 34 -4.49 -11.21 -2.39
N TYR A 35 -3.97 -9.99 -2.49
CA TYR A 35 -4.74 -8.82 -2.91
C TYR A 35 -5.34 -9.00 -4.32
N VAL A 36 -4.54 -9.44 -5.28
CA VAL A 36 -5.01 -9.70 -6.65
C VAL A 36 -6.07 -10.80 -6.67
N ALA A 37 -5.87 -11.89 -5.92
CA ALA A 37 -6.87 -12.95 -5.82
C ALA A 37 -8.21 -12.43 -5.26
N LEU A 38 -8.17 -11.61 -4.20
CA LEU A 38 -9.36 -10.99 -3.62
C LEU A 38 -10.04 -10.00 -4.58
N CYS A 39 -9.27 -9.23 -5.35
CA CYS A 39 -9.81 -8.38 -6.41
C CYS A 39 -10.55 -9.20 -7.47
N LEU A 40 -10.00 -10.33 -7.92
CA LEU A 40 -10.65 -11.20 -8.88
C LEU A 40 -11.97 -11.76 -8.33
N SER A 41 -11.98 -12.22 -7.08
CA SER A 41 -13.21 -12.64 -6.40
C SER A 41 -14.23 -11.51 -6.28
N ALA A 42 -13.78 -10.27 -6.05
CA ALA A 42 -14.68 -9.11 -5.96
C ALA A 42 -15.31 -8.77 -7.31
N ILE A 43 -14.58 -8.95 -8.42
CA ILE A 43 -15.10 -8.75 -9.77
C ILE A 43 -16.22 -9.74 -10.08
N GLU A 44 -16.05 -11.03 -9.72
CA GLU A 44 -17.09 -12.06 -9.87
C GLU A 44 -18.38 -11.70 -9.12
N LEU A 45 -18.27 -11.05 -7.96
CA LEU A 45 -19.39 -10.56 -7.17
C LEU A 45 -19.96 -9.20 -7.64
N SER A 46 -19.63 -8.74 -8.86
CA SER A 46 -20.07 -7.49 -9.51
C SER A 46 -19.19 -6.25 -9.30
N GLY A 47 -17.98 -6.40 -8.76
CA GLY A 47 -16.99 -5.32 -8.59
C GLY A 47 -16.38 -4.75 -9.88
N GLY A 48 -16.80 -5.23 -11.06
CA GLY A 48 -16.36 -4.74 -12.37
C GLY A 48 -17.28 -3.69 -13.02
N ARG A 49 -18.38 -3.30 -12.37
CA ARG A 49 -19.30 -2.27 -12.85
C ARG A 49 -19.03 -0.94 -12.18
N HIS A 50 -19.39 0.17 -12.84
CA HIS A 50 -19.38 1.47 -12.19
C HIS A 50 -20.33 1.46 -10.99
N LEU A 51 -19.96 2.19 -9.93
CA LEU A 51 -20.66 2.14 -8.64
C LEU A 51 -22.17 2.43 -8.76
N TRP A 52 -22.57 3.29 -9.71
CA TRP A 52 -23.97 3.65 -10.00
C TRP A 52 -24.75 2.57 -10.78
N ASP A 53 -24.08 1.57 -11.35
CA ASP A 53 -24.66 0.49 -12.15
C ASP A 53 -24.65 -0.87 -11.41
N ILE A 54 -24.43 -0.83 -10.09
CA ILE A 54 -24.51 -1.99 -9.20
C ILE A 54 -25.93 -2.06 -8.63
N PRO A 55 -26.73 -3.09 -8.98
CA PRO A 55 -28.06 -3.25 -8.41
C PRO A 55 -27.95 -3.44 -6.89
N LEU A 56 -28.83 -2.80 -6.11
CA LEU A 56 -28.82 -2.94 -4.65
C LEU A 56 -28.96 -4.40 -4.19
N ALA A 57 -29.66 -5.23 -4.97
CA ALA A 57 -29.78 -6.67 -4.72
C ALA A 57 -28.44 -7.43 -4.73
N LYS A 58 -27.38 -6.84 -5.32
CA LYS A 58 -26.04 -7.43 -5.38
C LYS A 58 -25.11 -6.95 -4.26
N LEU A 59 -25.51 -5.98 -3.45
CA LEU A 59 -24.82 -5.58 -2.21
C LEU A 59 -25.04 -6.63 -1.12
N THR A 60 -24.43 -7.80 -1.32
CA THR A 60 -24.48 -8.90 -0.36
C THR A 60 -23.54 -8.63 0.82
N PRO A 61 -23.84 -9.17 2.02
CA PRO A 61 -22.93 -9.08 3.16
C PRO A 61 -21.53 -9.64 2.85
N THR A 62 -21.46 -10.65 1.97
CA THR A 62 -20.21 -11.21 1.46
C THR A 62 -19.39 -10.19 0.68
N TYR A 63 -20.03 -9.41 -0.20
CA TYR A 63 -19.36 -8.38 -0.98
C TYR A 63 -18.80 -7.26 -0.08
N VAL A 64 -19.60 -6.76 0.86
CA VAL A 64 -19.16 -5.70 1.79
C VAL A 64 -18.00 -6.17 2.67
N ARG A 65 -18.09 -7.41 3.19
CA ARG A 65 -16.99 -8.05 3.92
C ARG A 65 -15.74 -8.16 3.08
N LEU A 66 -15.86 -8.58 1.82
CA LEU A 66 -14.74 -8.71 0.89
C LEU A 66 -14.05 -7.37 0.62
N CYS A 67 -14.82 -6.29 0.39
CA CYS A 67 -14.28 -4.94 0.24
C CYS A 67 -13.49 -4.47 1.47
N ASN A 68 -13.99 -4.77 2.67
CA ASN A 68 -13.28 -4.45 3.92
C ASN A 68 -11.95 -5.23 4.04
N ILE A 69 -11.96 -6.54 3.73
CA ILE A 69 -10.75 -7.37 3.72
C ILE A 69 -9.75 -6.82 2.71
N LEU A 70 -10.21 -6.50 1.50
CA LEU A 70 -9.39 -5.98 0.41
C LEU A 70 -8.69 -4.67 0.81
N ALA A 71 -9.41 -3.75 1.47
CA ALA A 71 -8.84 -2.49 1.97
C ALA A 71 -7.72 -2.74 3.02
N ASN A 72 -7.95 -3.66 3.96
CA ASN A 72 -6.95 -3.99 4.99
C ASN A 72 -5.72 -4.70 4.39
N VAL A 73 -5.93 -5.68 3.50
CA VAL A 73 -4.84 -6.40 2.82
C VAL A 73 -4.00 -5.44 1.99
N TYR A 74 -4.63 -4.48 1.29
CA TYR A 74 -3.91 -3.42 0.59
C TYR A 74 -3.02 -2.60 1.52
N MET A 75 -3.55 -2.13 2.65
CA MET A 75 -2.78 -1.32 3.60
C MET A 75 -1.56 -2.06 4.16
N VAL A 76 -1.75 -3.31 4.58
CA VAL A 76 -0.65 -4.16 5.10
C VAL A 76 0.40 -4.38 4.02
N THR A 77 -0.04 -4.72 2.81
CA THR A 77 0.86 -4.98 1.69
C THR A 77 1.65 -3.73 1.30
N ALA A 78 0.99 -2.57 1.19
CA ALA A 78 1.63 -1.30 0.89
C ALA A 78 2.67 -0.91 1.96
N MET A 79 2.32 -1.09 3.24
CA MET A 79 3.24 -0.85 4.36
C MET A 79 4.49 -1.73 4.26
N LEU A 80 4.33 -3.04 4.05
CA LEU A 80 5.43 -3.99 3.97
C LEU A 80 6.39 -3.68 2.82
N ILE A 81 5.85 -3.33 1.64
CA ILE A 81 6.67 -2.97 0.47
C ILE A 81 7.54 -1.74 0.77
N LYS A 82 6.93 -0.70 1.34
CA LYS A 82 7.62 0.57 1.65
C LYS A 82 8.69 0.37 2.72
N ILE A 83 8.40 -0.39 3.77
CA ILE A 83 9.38 -0.73 4.81
C ILE A 83 10.52 -1.57 4.21
N ALA A 84 10.23 -2.57 3.38
CA ALA A 84 11.26 -3.37 2.72
C ALA A 84 12.20 -2.52 1.84
N LEU A 85 11.65 -1.54 1.10
CA LEU A 85 12.43 -0.59 0.31
C LEU A 85 13.33 0.30 1.18
N LEU A 86 12.79 0.85 2.26
CA LEU A 86 13.56 1.71 3.18
C LEU A 86 14.69 0.94 3.87
N ILE A 87 14.46 -0.31 4.30
CA ILE A 87 15.50 -1.16 4.88
C ILE A 87 16.56 -1.50 3.83
N GLN A 88 16.17 -1.78 2.59
CA GLN A 88 17.11 -2.00 1.50
C GLN A 88 17.99 -0.76 1.26
N TYR A 89 17.41 0.45 1.24
CA TYR A 89 18.17 1.68 1.13
C TYR A 89 19.12 1.89 2.30
N ARG A 90 18.72 1.52 3.51
CA ARG A 90 19.58 1.61 4.69
C ARG A 90 20.82 0.74 4.54
N ARG A 91 20.68 -0.47 4.00
CA ARG A 91 21.83 -1.34 3.71
C ARG A 91 22.75 -0.77 2.62
N ILE A 92 22.21 -0.06 1.63
CA ILE A 92 22.97 0.52 0.51
C ILE A 92 23.75 1.78 0.94
N PHE A 93 23.13 2.66 1.72
CA PHE A 93 23.72 3.96 2.10
C PHE A 93 24.45 3.95 3.45
N HIS A 94 24.51 2.80 4.12
CA HIS A 94 25.35 2.65 5.32
C HIS A 94 26.83 2.91 4.96
N PRO A 95 27.58 3.77 5.69
CA PRO A 95 27.33 4.22 7.07
C PRO A 95 26.90 5.71 7.24
N SER A 96 26.30 6.38 6.25
CA SER A 96 25.93 7.80 6.41
C SER A 96 24.95 8.03 7.58
N PRO A 97 25.32 8.82 8.62
CA PRO A 97 24.47 9.01 9.80
C PRO A 97 23.18 9.76 9.48
N VAL A 98 23.25 10.75 8.57
CA VAL A 98 22.08 11.52 8.11
C VAL A 98 21.12 10.62 7.32
N ALA A 99 21.65 9.77 6.44
CA ALA A 99 20.84 8.79 5.70
C ALA A 99 20.13 7.83 6.66
N ASN A 100 20.86 7.34 7.66
CA ASN A 100 20.33 6.41 8.64
C ASN A 100 19.18 7.02 9.47
N LEU A 101 19.30 8.29 9.87
CA LEU A 101 18.24 9.01 10.59
C LEU A 101 16.98 9.17 9.73
N LEU A 102 17.13 9.65 8.48
CA LEU A 102 16.02 9.82 7.54
C LEU A 102 15.32 8.48 7.26
N LEU A 103 16.10 7.42 7.01
CA LEU A 103 15.54 6.11 6.72
C LEU A 103 14.79 5.51 7.92
N TRP A 104 15.30 5.68 9.14
CA TRP A 104 14.57 5.27 10.34
C TRP A 104 13.28 6.06 10.55
N PHE A 105 13.33 7.39 10.35
CA PHE A 105 12.14 8.22 10.39
C PHE A 105 11.10 7.77 9.36
N GLY A 106 11.53 7.46 8.13
CA GLY A 106 10.68 6.88 7.09
C GLY A 106 10.03 5.56 7.50
N ILE A 107 10.79 4.65 8.10
CA ILE A 107 10.28 3.34 8.53
C ILE A 107 9.22 3.50 9.62
N VAL A 108 9.52 4.28 10.66
CA VAL A 108 8.63 4.49 11.80
C VAL A 108 7.37 5.24 11.39
N SER A 109 7.51 6.33 10.62
CA SER A 109 6.36 7.11 10.13
C SER A 109 5.46 6.29 9.22
N THR A 110 6.04 5.50 8.29
CA THR A 110 5.27 4.61 7.41
C THR A 110 4.49 3.58 8.23
N ALA A 111 5.16 2.87 9.15
CA ALA A 111 4.50 1.87 9.99
C ALA A 111 3.37 2.49 10.80
N LEU A 112 3.64 3.63 11.46
CA LEU A 112 2.66 4.30 12.32
C LEU A 112 1.42 4.75 11.52
N ILE A 113 1.61 5.39 10.37
CA ILE A 113 0.51 5.86 9.52
C ILE A 113 -0.39 4.70 9.09
N TYR A 114 0.19 3.64 8.53
CA TYR A 114 -0.61 2.51 8.03
C TYR A 114 -1.28 1.72 9.16
N ILE A 115 -0.60 1.53 10.30
CA ILE A 115 -1.18 0.85 11.47
C ILE A 115 -2.34 1.67 12.04
N ILE A 116 -2.20 3.00 12.20
CA ILE A 116 -3.29 3.86 12.69
C ILE A 116 -4.49 3.78 11.75
N CYS A 117 -4.29 3.93 10.43
CA CYS A 117 -5.37 3.82 9.46
C CYS A 117 -6.08 2.46 9.51
N MET A 118 -5.31 1.36 9.65
CA MET A 118 -5.84 0.01 9.78
C MET A 118 -6.67 -0.14 11.07
N CYS A 119 -6.15 0.31 12.21
CA CYS A 119 -6.85 0.26 13.49
C CYS A 119 -8.18 1.02 13.45
N ILE A 120 -8.21 2.20 12.83
CA ILE A 120 -9.46 2.98 12.67
C ILE A 120 -10.44 2.18 11.79
N LEU A 121 -9.99 1.64 10.66
CA LEU A 121 -10.86 0.88 9.77
C LEU A 121 -11.44 -0.37 10.47
N LEU A 122 -10.63 -1.09 11.23
CA LEU A 122 -11.09 -2.26 12.00
C LEU A 122 -12.05 -1.87 13.13
N ALA A 123 -11.82 -0.75 13.82
CA ALA A 123 -12.66 -0.32 14.93
C ALA A 123 -14.06 0.14 14.49
N TYR A 124 -14.17 0.79 13.32
CA TYR A 124 -15.43 1.36 12.83
C TYR A 124 -16.14 0.49 11.79
N CYS A 125 -15.38 -0.23 10.95
CA CYS A 125 -15.90 -0.98 9.81
C CYS A 125 -15.90 -2.50 9.99
N VAL A 126 -16.03 -2.96 11.23
CA VAL A 126 -16.35 -4.36 11.55
C VAL A 126 -17.73 -4.41 12.23
N PRO A 127 -18.63 -5.33 11.86
CA PRO A 127 -19.92 -5.50 12.52
C PRO A 127 -19.72 -5.88 13.99
N ARG A 128 -20.47 -5.25 14.88
CA ARG A 128 -20.50 -5.55 16.30
C ARG A 128 -21.52 -6.66 16.56
N PRO A 129 -21.49 -7.32 17.74
CA PRO A 129 -22.49 -8.32 18.11
C PRO A 129 -23.94 -7.85 17.91
N GLU A 130 -24.20 -6.57 18.16
CA GLU A 130 -25.50 -5.89 18.00
C GLU A 130 -25.96 -5.76 16.53
N ASP A 131 -25.03 -5.81 15.57
CA ASP A 131 -25.35 -5.65 14.16
C ASP A 131 -25.81 -6.97 13.52
N TYR A 132 -25.37 -8.13 14.04
CA TYR A 132 -25.69 -9.44 13.46
C TYR A 132 -27.19 -9.76 13.43
N PRO A 133 -28.00 -9.47 14.48
CA PRO A 133 -29.46 -9.63 14.43
C PRO A 133 -30.13 -8.78 13.34
N LEU A 134 -29.50 -7.68 12.92
CA LEU A 134 -30.01 -6.70 11.96
C LEU A 134 -29.40 -6.86 10.55
N GLY A 135 -28.77 -8.01 10.25
CA GLY A 135 -28.16 -8.29 8.95
C GLY A 135 -26.64 -8.09 8.87
N GLY A 136 -25.97 -7.79 9.98
CA GLY A 136 -24.51 -7.76 10.11
C GLY A 136 -23.85 -6.73 9.17
N TRP A 137 -23.17 -7.21 8.13
CA TRP A 137 -22.43 -6.38 7.16
C TRP A 137 -23.32 -5.51 6.27
N VAL A 138 -24.64 -5.76 6.25
CA VAL A 138 -25.63 -4.94 5.53
C VAL A 138 -26.57 -4.19 6.47
N SER A 139 -26.31 -4.22 7.79
CA SER A 139 -27.16 -3.49 8.74
C SER A 139 -27.01 -1.97 8.54
N LEU A 140 -28.12 -1.24 8.75
CA LEU A 140 -28.10 0.22 8.65
C LEU A 140 -27.17 0.84 9.71
N SER A 141 -27.15 0.26 10.91
CA SER A 141 -26.25 0.64 12.02
C SER A 141 -24.77 0.50 11.64
N TYR A 142 -24.40 -0.61 10.98
CA TYR A 142 -23.05 -0.81 10.45
C TYR A 142 -22.72 0.23 9.36
N SER A 143 -23.63 0.42 8.39
CA SER A 143 -23.42 1.35 7.28
C SER A 143 -23.17 2.77 7.78
N ASN A 144 -24.02 3.28 8.69
CA ASN A 144 -23.87 4.62 9.24
C ASN A 144 -22.58 4.79 10.05
N ARG A 145 -22.16 3.76 10.79
CA ARG A 145 -20.93 3.78 11.59
C ARG A 145 -19.66 3.74 10.72
N CYS A 146 -19.66 2.99 9.63
CA CYS A 146 -18.50 2.81 8.77
C CYS A 146 -18.38 3.86 7.65
N ARG A 147 -19.49 4.43 7.16
CA ARG A 147 -19.51 5.32 5.97
C ARG A 147 -18.50 6.47 6.06
N MET A 148 -18.62 7.32 7.09
CA MET A 148 -17.73 8.48 7.23
C MET A 148 -16.28 8.06 7.52
N PRO A 149 -15.98 7.20 8.52
CA PRO A 149 -14.60 6.82 8.80
C PRO A 149 -13.91 6.15 7.62
N SER A 150 -14.59 5.27 6.87
CA SER A 150 -14.00 4.60 5.72
C SER A 150 -13.62 5.59 4.61
N ALA A 151 -14.49 6.53 4.28
CA ALA A 151 -14.23 7.56 3.26
C ALA A 151 -12.98 8.40 3.60
N TYR A 152 -12.93 8.95 4.82
CA TYR A 152 -11.79 9.76 5.26
C TYR A 152 -10.51 8.94 5.38
N VAL A 153 -10.55 7.73 5.93
CA VAL A 153 -9.37 6.88 6.07
C VAL A 153 -8.81 6.47 4.72
N VAL A 154 -9.66 6.12 3.74
CA VAL A 154 -9.22 5.76 2.38
C VAL A 154 -8.60 6.97 1.67
N LEU A 155 -9.16 8.17 1.87
CA LEU A 155 -8.60 9.41 1.33
C LEU A 155 -7.25 9.75 1.97
N LEU A 156 -7.20 9.81 3.30
CA LEU A 156 -5.98 10.15 4.06
C LEU A 156 -4.86 9.16 3.81
N SER A 157 -5.15 7.86 3.82
CA SER A 157 -4.14 6.82 3.50
C SER A 157 -3.64 6.92 2.06
N GLY A 158 -4.47 7.41 1.13
CA GLY A 158 -4.05 7.72 -0.24
C GLY A 158 -3.08 8.91 -0.28
N ILE A 159 -3.44 10.02 0.36
CA ILE A 159 -2.62 11.23 0.42
C ILE A 159 -1.28 10.93 1.10
N LEU A 160 -1.32 10.40 2.32
CA LEU A 160 -0.13 10.05 3.09
C LEU A 160 0.70 8.97 2.38
N GLY A 161 0.04 8.00 1.75
CA GLY A 161 0.70 7.00 0.92
C GLY A 161 1.51 7.64 -0.21
N THR A 162 0.94 8.62 -0.91
CA THR A 162 1.60 9.35 -1.99
C THR A 162 2.77 10.19 -1.47
N VAL A 163 2.61 10.85 -0.32
CA VAL A 163 3.70 11.59 0.34
C VAL A 163 4.86 10.65 0.67
N ILE A 164 4.58 9.45 1.18
CA ILE A 164 5.61 8.45 1.47
C ILE A 164 6.28 7.96 0.17
N ASP A 165 5.55 7.81 -0.94
CA ASP A 165 6.16 7.40 -2.22
C ASP A 165 7.17 8.44 -2.71
N ILE A 166 6.81 9.73 -2.64
CA ILE A 166 7.70 10.85 -2.97
C ILE A 166 8.91 10.88 -2.01
N TYR A 167 8.67 10.66 -0.71
CA TYR A 167 9.74 10.61 0.29
C TYR A 167 10.75 9.49 0.00
N VAL A 168 10.27 8.27 -0.29
CA VAL A 168 11.10 7.12 -0.63
C VAL A 168 11.88 7.37 -1.93
N LEU A 169 11.31 8.07 -2.91
CA LEU A 169 11.98 8.44 -4.16
C LEU A 169 13.08 9.49 -3.95
N THR A 170 12.84 10.49 -3.10
CA THR A 170 13.75 11.64 -2.94
C THR A 170 15.02 11.29 -2.14
N ILE A 171 14.95 10.35 -1.19
CA ILE A 171 16.11 9.92 -0.40
C ILE A 171 17.32 9.55 -1.28
N PRO A 172 17.23 8.54 -2.18
CA PRO A 172 18.38 8.15 -2.98
C PRO A 172 18.81 9.23 -3.98
N LEU A 173 17.91 10.10 -4.47
CA LEU A 173 18.27 11.24 -5.33
C LEU A 173 19.21 12.20 -4.62
N ALA A 174 18.88 12.57 -3.38
CA ALA A 174 19.70 13.48 -2.58
C ALA A 174 21.11 12.93 -2.35
N PHE A 175 21.24 11.62 -2.10
CA PHE A 175 22.55 10.98 -1.90
C PHE A 175 23.35 10.76 -3.19
N LEU A 176 22.67 10.58 -4.33
CA LEU A 176 23.34 10.31 -5.60
C LEU A 176 23.84 11.57 -6.30
N TRP A 177 23.29 12.75 -6.02
CA TRP A 177 23.76 14.01 -6.59
C TRP A 177 25.23 14.34 -6.26
N GLY A 178 25.78 13.79 -5.19
CA GLY A 178 27.19 13.98 -4.81
C GLY A 178 28.16 12.90 -5.32
N LEU A 179 27.69 11.79 -5.92
CA LEU A 179 28.53 10.60 -6.12
C LEU A 179 28.98 10.43 -7.59
N LYS A 180 30.30 10.52 -7.82
CA LYS A 180 30.92 10.20 -9.13
C LYS A 180 30.81 8.70 -9.42
N THR A 181 29.78 8.28 -10.14
CA THR A 181 29.52 6.88 -10.49
C THR A 181 29.83 6.56 -11.96
N THR A 182 30.15 5.30 -12.26
CA THR A 182 30.38 4.83 -13.63
C THR A 182 29.08 4.78 -14.44
N VAL A 183 29.16 5.00 -15.76
CA VAL A 183 27.99 5.10 -16.67
C VAL A 183 27.06 3.88 -16.55
N LYS A 184 27.61 2.67 -16.40
CA LYS A 184 26.81 1.43 -16.21
C LYS A 184 25.98 1.44 -14.91
N ARG A 185 26.54 1.94 -13.81
CA ARG A 185 25.80 2.07 -12.53
C ARG A 185 24.76 3.20 -12.61
N LYS A 186 25.11 4.30 -13.29
CA LYS A 186 24.19 5.42 -13.53
C LYS A 186 22.95 5.00 -14.31
N ALA A 187 23.10 4.15 -15.33
CA ALA A 187 21.98 3.59 -16.10
C ALA A 187 21.06 2.66 -15.28
N GLY A 188 21.63 1.81 -14.42
CA GLY A 188 20.84 0.97 -13.51
C GLY A 188 20.05 1.79 -12.49
N LEU A 189 20.69 2.83 -11.92
CA LEU A 189 20.03 3.76 -11.00
C LEU A 189 18.92 4.54 -11.70
N SER A 190 19.14 5.06 -12.91
CA SER A 190 18.11 5.79 -13.64
C SER A 190 16.88 4.93 -13.96
N ALA A 191 17.08 3.63 -14.26
CA ALA A 191 15.95 2.72 -14.50
C ALA A 191 15.09 2.52 -13.23
N ILE A 192 15.71 2.39 -12.07
CA ILE A 192 15.00 2.29 -10.77
C ILE A 192 14.26 3.59 -10.48
N PHE A 193 14.86 4.75 -10.77
CA PHE A 193 14.22 6.05 -10.60
C PHE A 193 13.00 6.25 -11.50
N LEU A 194 13.10 5.85 -12.77
CA LEU A 194 11.97 5.94 -13.69
C LEU A 194 10.80 5.05 -13.25
N ALA A 195 11.09 3.84 -12.76
CA ALA A 195 10.06 2.99 -12.19
C ALA A 195 9.42 3.61 -10.94
N GLY A 196 10.22 4.21 -10.06
CA GLY A 196 9.74 4.89 -8.87
C GLY A 196 8.92 6.16 -9.17
N SER A 197 9.31 6.95 -10.18
CA SER A 197 8.56 8.16 -10.57
C SER A 197 7.22 7.81 -11.20
N ALA A 198 7.16 6.77 -12.04
CA ALA A 198 5.91 6.25 -12.55
C ALA A 198 4.96 5.83 -11.42
N ALA A 199 5.48 5.12 -10.40
CA ALA A 199 4.69 4.74 -9.23
C ALA A 199 4.12 5.97 -8.48
N CYS A 200 4.91 7.03 -8.31
CA CYS A 200 4.44 8.27 -7.70
C CYS A 200 3.31 8.93 -8.51
N ILE A 201 3.43 8.95 -9.85
CA ILE A 201 2.39 9.49 -10.73
C ILE A 201 1.07 8.71 -10.56
N PHE A 202 1.14 7.37 -10.55
CA PHE A 202 -0.05 6.55 -10.34
C PHE A 202 -0.68 6.78 -8.95
N SER A 203 0.13 6.95 -7.90
CA SER A 203 -0.37 7.29 -6.57
C SER A 203 -1.09 8.64 -6.55
N ILE A 204 -0.53 9.68 -7.18
CA ILE A 204 -1.16 11.01 -7.30
C ILE A 204 -2.50 10.93 -8.03
N VAL A 205 -2.53 10.25 -9.18
CA VAL A 205 -3.77 10.05 -9.95
C VAL A 205 -4.82 9.33 -9.10
N GLY A 206 -4.41 8.30 -8.35
CA GLY A 206 -5.28 7.59 -7.42
C GLY A 206 -5.89 8.49 -6.34
N VAL A 207 -5.12 9.42 -5.79
CA VAL A 207 -5.62 10.43 -4.83
C VAL A 207 -6.64 11.35 -5.48
N VAL A 208 -6.37 11.85 -6.68
CA VAL A 208 -7.30 12.75 -7.40
C VAL A 208 -8.67 12.08 -7.59
N TYR A 209 -8.71 10.81 -7.96
CA TYR A 209 -9.97 10.07 -8.08
C TYR A 209 -10.66 9.86 -6.72
N ARG A 210 -9.92 9.60 -5.64
CA ARG A 210 -10.51 9.46 -4.30
C ARG A 210 -11.12 10.77 -3.80
N VAL A 211 -10.45 11.91 -4.03
CA VAL A 211 -11.01 13.24 -3.70
C VAL A 211 -12.32 13.48 -4.44
N LYS A 212 -12.36 13.17 -5.75
CA LYS A 212 -13.58 13.28 -6.54
C LYS A 212 -14.72 12.39 -6.03
N MET A 213 -14.42 11.20 -5.54
CA MET A 213 -15.45 10.31 -4.97
C MET A 213 -16.01 10.86 -3.65
N VAL A 214 -15.15 11.32 -2.73
CA VAL A 214 -15.61 11.86 -1.44
C VAL A 214 -16.43 13.14 -1.62
N THR A 215 -16.03 14.01 -2.55
CA THR A 215 -16.75 15.27 -2.85
C THR A 215 -18.03 15.07 -3.67
N ALA A 216 -18.20 13.93 -4.34
CA ALA A 216 -19.44 13.61 -5.06
C ALA A 216 -20.55 13.07 -4.13
N ASP A 217 -20.19 12.66 -2.90
CA ASP A 217 -21.12 12.14 -1.89
C ASP A 217 -21.66 13.23 -0.94
N GLU A 218 -21.18 14.47 -1.05
CA GLU A 218 -21.68 15.69 -0.35
C GLU A 218 -22.78 16.39 -1.17
#